data_AF-A0A2S6H8Y9-F1
#
_entry.id   AF-A0A2S6H8Y9-F1
#
_cell.length_a   1.000
_cell.length_b   1.000
_cell.length_c   1.000
_cell.angle_alpha   90.00
_cell.angle_beta   90.00
_cell.angle_gamma   90.00
#
_symmetry.space_group_name_H-M   'P 1'
#
loop_
_entity.id
_entity.type
_entity.pdbx_description
1 polymer ?
#
loop_
_entity_poly.entity_id
_entity_poly.type
_entity_poly.pdbx_seq_one_letter_code
_entity_poly.pdbx_strand_id
1 'polypeptide(L)'
;MINPLFERKLKEFVNRDLELKAFVKMLESDEKPLMIVWGDEGMGKTSLLMRMVHECAALKLRKAEIVWKDTSAHDYLAVMRKIRDDVGLEHFSAFTDLVNFYHETGYQPKLQVTFAVQGDIRVAENLGVSDNSNVGDVAAVMIKDSMIQIPRMDLSVPESERRSRLTNRFIQDLALFLANEPLVVFFDAVEKMSQDTEKWIWDELLDAVRNGILTNIKFVLSGQKQPPENRDWQIFITQAGLKPLGPRDIMNYLKKRVPDLDDANLNNLTTMTLAATKGNPAMVASTVDAFLDLKSSQVYAG
;
A
#
# COMPACT_ATOMS: atom_id res chain seq x y z
N MET A 1 -10.27 6.34 -15.50
CA MET A 1 -10.63 5.34 -16.52
C MET A 1 -10.18 3.98 -16.03
N ILE A 2 -11.10 3.02 -15.91
CA ILE A 2 -10.80 1.66 -15.46
C ILE A 2 -10.19 0.91 -16.66
N ASN A 3 -9.10 0.18 -16.45
CA ASN A 3 -8.42 -0.59 -17.50
C ASN A 3 -9.34 -1.73 -18.03
N PRO A 4 -9.52 -1.93 -19.34
CA PRO A 4 -10.38 -3.00 -19.89
C PRO A 4 -10.01 -4.41 -19.39
N LEU A 5 -8.72 -4.67 -19.13
CA LEU A 5 -8.26 -5.93 -18.51
C LEU A 5 -8.74 -6.08 -17.06
N PHE A 6 -8.89 -4.95 -16.35
CA PHE A 6 -9.38 -4.92 -14.98
C PHE A 6 -10.88 -5.25 -14.91
N GLU A 7 -11.68 -4.70 -15.82
CA GLU A 7 -13.11 -5.05 -15.91
C GLU A 7 -13.32 -6.53 -16.29
N ARG A 8 -12.50 -7.06 -17.20
CA ARG A 8 -12.54 -8.48 -17.57
C ARG A 8 -12.23 -9.38 -16.36
N LYS A 9 -11.15 -9.09 -15.62
CA LYS A 9 -10.79 -9.86 -14.41
C LYS A 9 -11.84 -9.78 -13.30
N LEU A 10 -12.51 -8.63 -13.14
CA LEU A 10 -13.62 -8.49 -12.19
C LEU A 10 -14.86 -9.30 -12.61
N LYS A 11 -15.17 -9.38 -13.91
CA LYS A 11 -16.27 -10.22 -14.43
C LYS A 11 -15.99 -11.72 -14.32
N GLU A 12 -14.72 -12.11 -14.43
CA GLU A 12 -14.26 -13.50 -14.30
C GLU A 12 -14.14 -13.97 -12.84
N PHE A 13 -14.29 -13.06 -11.88
CA PHE A 13 -14.18 -13.36 -10.46
C PHE A 13 -15.34 -14.24 -9.97
N VAL A 14 -15.05 -15.47 -9.56
CA VAL A 14 -16.04 -16.40 -9.01
C VAL A 14 -15.57 -16.97 -7.68
N ASN A 15 -16.45 -16.91 -6.68
CA ASN A 15 -16.37 -17.56 -5.38
C ASN A 15 -15.15 -17.24 -4.53
N ARG A 16 -15.12 -15.99 -4.04
CA ARG A 16 -14.32 -15.56 -2.88
C ARG A 16 -15.12 -14.59 -1.99
N ASP A 17 -16.43 -14.83 -1.91
CA ASP A 17 -17.35 -13.94 -1.17
C ASP A 17 -17.05 -13.94 0.33
N LEU A 18 -16.53 -15.06 0.87
CA LEU A 18 -16.17 -15.14 2.28
C LEU A 18 -14.96 -14.25 2.59
N GLU A 19 -13.93 -14.33 1.76
CA GLU A 19 -12.72 -13.52 1.89
C GLU A 19 -13.03 -12.03 1.66
N LEU A 20 -13.88 -11.72 0.67
CA LEU A 20 -14.32 -10.34 0.43
C LEU A 20 -15.19 -9.81 1.59
N LYS A 21 -16.10 -10.61 2.14
CA LYS A 21 -16.88 -10.23 3.33
C LYS A 21 -15.99 -10.01 4.55
N ALA A 22 -14.97 -10.85 4.74
CA ALA A 22 -13.99 -10.66 5.81
C ALA A 22 -13.23 -9.34 5.64
N PHE A 23 -12.86 -8.98 4.40
CA PHE A 23 -12.27 -7.70 4.09
C PHE A 23 -13.20 -6.52 4.37
N VAL A 24 -14.46 -6.57 3.92
CA VAL A 24 -15.43 -5.50 4.19
C VAL A 24 -15.65 -5.33 5.69
N LYS A 25 -15.80 -6.44 6.43
CA LYS A 25 -15.89 -6.42 7.90
C LYS A 25 -14.64 -5.80 8.55
N MET A 26 -13.46 -6.03 7.98
CA MET A 26 -12.21 -5.42 8.44
C MET A 26 -12.19 -3.91 8.21
N LEU A 27 -12.80 -3.41 7.13
CA LEU A 27 -12.92 -1.97 6.89
C LEU A 27 -13.85 -1.28 7.90
N GLU A 28 -14.83 -2.00 8.43
CA GLU A 28 -15.80 -1.49 9.41
C GLU A 28 -15.29 -1.49 10.86
N SER A 29 -14.18 -2.17 11.16
CA SER A 29 -13.67 -2.36 12.52
C SER A 29 -12.18 -2.11 12.66
N ASP A 30 -11.77 -1.50 13.77
CA ASP A 30 -10.37 -1.26 14.14
C ASP A 30 -9.69 -2.40 14.88
N GLU A 31 -10.41 -3.48 15.20
CA GLU A 31 -9.87 -4.61 15.96
C GLU A 31 -8.76 -5.36 15.21
N LYS A 32 -8.90 -5.50 13.89
CA LYS A 32 -7.99 -6.29 13.06
C LYS A 32 -7.49 -5.47 11.87
N PRO A 33 -6.52 -4.57 12.05
CA PRO A 33 -6.08 -3.68 10.99
C PRO A 33 -5.30 -4.37 9.88
N LEU A 34 -4.93 -5.65 10.05
CA LEU A 34 -4.11 -6.40 9.13
C LEU A 34 -4.91 -7.58 8.55
N MET A 35 -4.93 -7.72 7.23
CA MET A 35 -5.42 -8.91 6.54
C MET A 35 -4.30 -9.57 5.76
N ILE A 36 -4.19 -10.89 5.88
CA ILE A 36 -3.20 -11.67 5.13
C ILE A 36 -3.94 -12.65 4.24
N VAL A 37 -3.73 -12.51 2.94
CA VAL A 37 -4.27 -13.35 1.87
C VAL A 37 -3.17 -14.24 1.36
N TRP A 38 -3.29 -15.56 1.52
CA TRP A 38 -2.28 -16.48 1.03
C TRP A 38 -2.85 -17.64 0.23
N GLY A 39 -1.99 -18.28 -0.56
CA GLY A 39 -2.33 -19.46 -1.34
C GLY A 39 -1.34 -19.64 -2.47
N ASP A 40 -1.37 -20.80 -3.10
CA ASP A 40 -0.45 -21.15 -4.18
C ASP A 40 -0.63 -20.23 -5.42
N GLU A 41 0.30 -20.36 -6.36
CA GLU A 41 0.21 -19.69 -7.65
C GLU A 41 -1.10 -20.06 -8.38
N GLY A 42 -1.73 -19.07 -9.00
CA GLY A 42 -3.00 -19.26 -9.72
C GLY A 42 -4.26 -19.35 -8.84
N MET A 43 -4.15 -19.26 -7.51
CA MET A 43 -5.31 -19.35 -6.59
C MET A 43 -6.26 -18.13 -6.60
N GLY A 44 -5.99 -17.13 -7.44
CA GLY A 44 -6.83 -15.94 -7.60
C GLY A 44 -6.54 -14.81 -6.62
N LYS A 45 -5.36 -14.80 -5.98
CA LYS A 45 -4.90 -13.74 -5.06
C LYS A 45 -5.03 -12.35 -5.68
N THR A 46 -4.37 -12.12 -6.81
CA THR A 46 -4.41 -10.84 -7.51
C THR A 46 -5.84 -10.43 -7.91
N SER A 47 -6.68 -11.38 -8.35
CA SER A 47 -8.08 -11.08 -8.68
C SER A 47 -8.90 -10.66 -7.45
N LEU A 48 -8.64 -11.28 -6.30
CA LEU A 48 -9.26 -10.89 -5.03
C LEU A 48 -8.79 -9.50 -4.59
N LEU A 49 -7.49 -9.19 -4.68
CA LEU A 49 -6.97 -7.86 -4.36
C LEU A 49 -7.57 -6.80 -5.28
N MET A 50 -7.64 -7.05 -6.59
CA MET A 50 -8.29 -6.13 -7.53
C MET A 50 -9.75 -5.87 -7.13
N ARG A 51 -10.47 -6.89 -6.65
CA ARG A 51 -11.83 -6.72 -6.15
C ARG A 51 -11.88 -5.89 -4.87
N MET A 52 -11.01 -6.15 -3.89
CA MET A 52 -10.91 -5.37 -2.65
C MET A 52 -10.60 -3.89 -2.95
N VAL A 53 -9.66 -3.65 -3.86
CA VAL A 53 -9.30 -2.32 -4.36
C VAL A 53 -10.50 -1.61 -5.01
N HIS A 54 -11.32 -2.35 -5.76
CA HIS A 54 -12.56 -1.82 -6.33
C HIS A 54 -13.58 -1.46 -5.24
N GLU A 55 -13.74 -2.29 -4.20
CA GLU A 55 -14.62 -1.97 -3.06
C GLU A 55 -14.14 -0.71 -2.31
N CYS A 56 -12.82 -0.54 -2.10
CA CYS A 56 -12.28 0.70 -1.53
C CYS A 56 -12.65 1.92 -2.37
N ALA A 57 -12.57 1.83 -3.69
CA ALA A 57 -12.95 2.93 -4.59
C ALA A 57 -14.45 3.24 -4.51
N ALA A 58 -15.30 2.21 -4.39
CA ALA A 58 -16.75 2.37 -4.20
C ALA A 58 -17.07 3.09 -2.88
N LEU A 59 -16.31 2.80 -1.82
CA LEU A 59 -16.39 3.45 -0.51
C LEU A 59 -15.65 4.80 -0.44
N LYS A 60 -15.00 5.24 -1.53
CA LYS A 60 -14.16 6.45 -1.61
C LYS A 60 -13.03 6.49 -0.57
N LEU A 61 -12.49 5.33 -0.20
CA LEU A 61 -11.34 5.23 0.69
C LEU A 61 -10.06 5.53 -0.07
N ARG A 62 -9.11 6.21 0.59
CA ARG A 62 -7.75 6.37 0.04
C ARG A 62 -7.04 5.03 0.10
N LYS A 63 -6.24 4.75 -0.93
CA LYS A 63 -5.53 3.49 -1.07
C LYS A 63 -4.12 3.69 -1.59
N ALA A 64 -3.22 2.83 -1.16
CA ALA A 64 -1.89 2.67 -1.74
C ALA A 64 -1.69 1.24 -2.23
N GLU A 65 -1.14 1.07 -3.43
CA GLU A 65 -0.94 -0.24 -4.06
C GLU A 65 0.54 -0.44 -4.38
N ILE A 66 1.15 -1.44 -3.73
CA ILE A 66 2.55 -1.81 -3.89
C ILE A 66 2.58 -3.26 -4.38
N VAL A 67 3.21 -3.46 -5.54
CA VAL A 67 3.30 -4.77 -6.20
C VAL A 67 4.75 -5.09 -6.47
N TRP A 68 5.29 -6.12 -5.83
CA TRP A 68 6.64 -6.59 -6.13
C TRP A 68 6.66 -7.38 -7.44
N LYS A 69 7.65 -7.08 -8.29
CA LYS A 69 7.87 -7.76 -9.57
C LYS A 69 9.27 -8.35 -9.59
N ASP A 70 9.48 -9.39 -10.38
CA ASP A 70 10.79 -10.06 -10.48
C ASP A 70 11.90 -9.12 -10.97
N THR A 71 11.53 -8.10 -11.75
CA THR A 71 12.45 -7.12 -12.32
C THR A 71 12.65 -5.88 -11.43
N SER A 72 11.89 -5.73 -10.34
CA SER A 72 11.97 -4.57 -9.46
C SER A 72 11.70 -4.98 -8.01
N ALA A 73 12.78 -5.16 -7.24
CA ALA A 73 12.70 -5.26 -5.80
C ALA A 73 12.43 -3.84 -5.25
N HIS A 74 11.21 -3.59 -4.78
CA HIS A 74 10.94 -2.39 -3.99
C HIS A 74 11.65 -2.55 -2.64
N ASP A 75 12.63 -1.68 -2.38
CA ASP A 75 13.21 -1.51 -1.06
C ASP A 75 12.25 -0.74 -0.14
N TYR A 76 12.58 -0.67 1.15
CA TYR A 76 11.79 0.05 2.14
C TYR A 76 11.54 1.53 1.73
N LEU A 77 12.52 2.18 1.09
CA LEU A 77 12.39 3.56 0.63
C LEU A 77 11.41 3.69 -0.54
N ALA A 78 11.42 2.75 -1.49
CA ALA A 78 10.44 2.68 -2.56
C ALA A 78 9.03 2.46 -2.02
N VAL A 79 8.85 1.65 -0.98
CA VAL A 79 7.56 1.48 -0.30
C VAL A 79 7.09 2.80 0.32
N MET A 80 7.94 3.47 1.10
CA MET A 80 7.61 4.77 1.70
C MET A 80 7.26 5.83 0.64
N ARG A 81 8.06 5.92 -0.43
CA ARG A 81 7.80 6.84 -1.55
C ARG A 81 6.50 6.50 -2.27
N LYS A 82 6.19 5.22 -2.50
CA LYS A 82 4.95 4.83 -3.16
C LYS A 82 3.72 5.19 -2.33
N ILE A 83 3.74 4.93 -1.02
CA ILE A 83 2.65 5.31 -0.12
C ILE A 83 2.50 6.84 -0.11
N ARG A 84 3.60 7.57 0.01
CA ARG A 84 3.60 9.04 -0.10
C ARG A 84 2.96 9.51 -1.40
N ASP A 85 3.39 8.97 -2.53
CA ASP A 85 2.94 9.42 -3.86
C ASP A 85 1.45 9.10 -4.07
N ASP A 86 0.94 8.00 -3.50
CA ASP A 86 -0.49 7.64 -3.53
C ASP A 86 -1.34 8.48 -2.57
N VAL A 87 -0.77 8.89 -1.44
CA VAL A 87 -1.47 9.71 -0.43
C VAL A 87 -1.50 11.19 -0.85
N GLY A 88 -0.39 11.70 -1.36
CA GLY A 88 -0.19 13.12 -1.70
C GLY A 88 1.13 13.64 -1.12
N LEU A 89 1.96 14.26 -1.96
CA LEU A 89 3.28 14.79 -1.58
C LEU A 89 3.19 15.88 -0.49
N GLU A 90 2.10 16.63 -0.48
CA GLU A 90 1.81 17.72 0.45
C GLU A 90 1.77 17.26 1.91
N HIS A 91 1.36 16.01 2.16
CA HIS A 91 1.30 15.44 3.50
C HIS A 91 2.67 14.98 4.03
N PHE A 92 3.67 14.87 3.16
CA PHE A 92 5.00 14.33 3.45
C PHE A 92 6.10 15.33 3.10
N SER A 93 5.85 16.62 3.30
CA SER A 93 6.79 17.68 2.95
C SER A 93 8.14 17.51 3.64
N ALA A 94 8.13 17.16 4.93
CA ALA A 94 9.33 17.00 5.73
C ALA A 94 10.01 15.64 5.56
N PHE A 95 9.26 14.55 5.34
CA PHE A 95 9.84 13.31 4.84
C PHE A 95 10.53 13.52 3.50
N THR A 96 9.93 14.27 2.57
CA THR A 96 10.51 14.56 1.26
C THR A 96 11.77 15.42 1.38
N ASP A 97 11.76 16.46 2.22
CA ASP A 97 12.95 17.27 2.53
C ASP A 97 14.09 16.40 3.09
N LEU A 98 13.77 15.46 4.00
CA LEU A 98 14.75 14.53 4.57
C LEU A 98 15.29 13.51 3.55
N VAL A 99 14.44 13.01 2.65
CA VAL A 99 14.87 12.12 1.55
C VAL A 99 15.83 12.87 0.62
N ASN A 100 15.49 14.10 0.25
CA ASN A 100 16.33 14.92 -0.62
C ASN A 100 17.65 15.28 0.06
N PHE A 101 17.62 15.59 1.35
CA PHE A 101 18.84 15.81 2.13
C PHE A 101 19.83 14.64 2.08
N TYR A 102 19.35 13.40 2.09
CA TYR A 102 20.25 12.22 2.04
C TYR A 102 20.66 11.78 0.64
N HIS A 103 19.92 12.15 -0.42
CA HIS A 103 20.10 11.57 -1.75
C HIS A 103 20.36 12.59 -2.87
N GLU A 104 20.09 13.88 -2.67
CA GLU A 104 20.34 14.92 -3.66
C GLU A 104 21.63 15.69 -3.34
N THR A 105 22.62 15.58 -4.24
CA THR A 105 23.88 16.29 -4.09
C THR A 105 23.65 17.81 -4.19
N GLY A 106 23.86 18.53 -3.08
CA GLY A 106 23.71 19.99 -3.05
C GLY A 106 22.36 20.48 -2.54
N TYR A 107 21.49 19.59 -2.07
CA TYR A 107 20.25 20.01 -1.40
C TYR A 107 20.55 20.79 -0.11
N GLN A 108 19.84 21.90 0.09
CA GLN A 108 19.82 22.61 1.37
C GLN A 108 18.44 22.45 1.99
N PRO A 109 18.34 21.86 3.20
CA PRO A 109 17.05 21.60 3.83
C PRO A 109 16.31 22.90 4.11
N LYS A 110 14.99 22.88 3.95
CA LYS A 110 14.13 24.03 4.23
C LYS A 110 13.99 24.21 5.75
N LEU A 111 15.00 24.82 6.37
CA LEU A 111 15.00 25.14 7.80
C LEU A 111 14.03 26.28 8.10
N GLN A 112 12.90 25.96 8.71
CA GLN A 112 12.04 26.94 9.36
C GLN A 112 12.53 27.13 10.80
N VAL A 113 13.45 28.07 11.01
CA VAL A 113 13.94 28.41 12.34
C VAL A 113 13.00 29.42 12.99
N THR A 114 12.14 28.97 13.89
CA THR A 114 11.32 29.87 14.73
C THR A 114 12.19 30.36 15.88
N PHE A 115 12.74 31.57 15.74
CA PHE A 115 13.47 32.22 16.83
C PHE A 115 12.49 32.75 17.87
N ALA A 116 12.37 32.07 19.01
CA ALA A 116 11.78 32.65 20.20
C ALA A 116 12.84 33.52 20.89
N VAL A 117 12.85 34.82 20.59
CA VAL A 117 13.72 35.77 21.28
C VAL A 117 13.15 36.01 22.68
N GLN A 118 13.70 35.34 23.69
CA GLN A 118 13.50 35.67 25.10
C GLN A 118 14.67 36.54 25.57
N GLY A 119 14.48 37.85 25.55
CA GLY A 119 15.46 38.81 26.06
C GLY A 119 15.01 40.26 25.85
N ASP A 120 15.38 41.14 26.80
CA ASP A 120 15.15 42.58 26.70
C ASP A 120 15.91 43.18 25.51
N ILE A 121 15.18 43.77 24.57
CA ILE A 121 15.74 44.52 23.44
C ILE A 121 16.25 45.86 24.00
N ARG A 122 17.56 45.98 24.21
CA ARG A 122 18.20 47.26 24.55
C ARG A 122 18.52 48.03 23.27
N VAL A 123 17.76 49.07 23.00
CA VAL A 123 17.99 50.00 21.88
C VAL A 123 19.21 50.87 22.20
N ALA A 124 20.21 50.88 21.31
CA ALA A 124 21.39 51.72 21.45
C ALA A 124 21.09 53.17 21.03
N GLU A 125 21.66 54.12 21.78
CA GLU A 125 21.29 55.55 21.87
C GLU A 125 21.57 56.43 20.63
N ASN A 126 21.81 55.85 19.44
CA ASN A 126 22.16 56.61 18.22
C ASN A 126 21.45 56.14 16.93
N LEU A 127 20.34 55.41 17.03
CA LEU A 127 19.52 55.09 15.84
C LEU A 127 18.52 56.22 15.56
N GLY A 128 18.72 56.94 14.45
CA GLY A 128 17.79 57.97 13.97
C GLY A 128 16.45 57.35 13.58
N VAL A 129 15.41 57.68 14.35
CA VAL A 129 14.01 57.36 14.05
C VAL A 129 13.47 58.46 13.14
N SER A 130 13.10 58.13 11.90
CA SER A 130 12.37 59.06 11.02
C SER A 130 10.88 59.05 11.38
N ASP A 131 10.29 60.25 11.47
CA ASP A 131 8.99 60.61 12.08
C ASP A 131 7.73 59.95 11.50
N ASN A 132 7.62 58.62 11.51
CA ASN A 132 6.32 57.92 11.47
C ASN A 132 6.34 56.42 11.83
N SER A 133 7.40 55.91 12.47
CA SER A 133 7.47 54.50 12.87
C SER A 133 7.00 54.29 14.31
N ASN A 134 5.92 53.53 14.50
CA ASN A 134 5.53 53.01 15.81
C ASN A 134 6.65 52.14 16.40
N VAL A 135 6.87 52.26 17.72
CA VAL A 135 7.96 51.64 18.51
C VAL A 135 7.90 50.09 18.58
N GLY A 136 7.11 49.43 17.72
CA GLY A 136 7.02 47.98 17.62
C GLY A 136 7.75 47.33 16.43
N ASP A 137 8.21 48.12 15.44
CA ASP A 137 8.53 47.58 14.10
C ASP A 137 10.00 47.68 13.66
N VAL A 138 10.92 48.07 14.55
CA VAL A 138 12.34 48.19 14.17
C VAL A 138 13.25 47.45 15.15
N ALA A 139 13.35 46.15 14.92
CA ALA A 139 14.56 45.38 15.23
C ALA A 139 14.75 44.34 14.13
N ALA A 140 15.16 44.80 12.95
CA ALA A 140 15.85 43.92 12.01
C ALA A 140 17.16 43.51 12.69
N VAL A 141 17.13 42.42 13.45
CA VAL A 141 18.34 41.69 13.84
C VAL A 141 18.91 41.14 12.55
N MET A 142 19.69 41.96 11.85
CA MET A 142 20.41 41.56 10.67
C MET A 142 21.58 40.72 11.16
N ILE A 143 21.35 39.42 11.30
CA ILE A 143 22.41 38.43 11.46
C ILE A 143 23.14 38.36 10.12
N LYS A 144 24.03 39.33 9.88
CA LYS A 144 25.05 39.22 8.83
C LYS A 144 26.12 38.27 9.34
N ASP A 145 26.48 37.31 8.51
CA ASP A 145 27.59 36.39 8.72
C ASP A 145 27.42 35.33 9.82
N SER A 146 26.19 34.86 10.08
CA SER A 146 26.05 33.48 10.58
C SER A 146 26.25 32.52 9.41
N MET A 147 27.51 32.26 9.07
CA MET A 147 27.86 30.98 8.46
C MET A 147 27.60 29.90 9.51
N ILE A 148 26.33 29.49 9.65
CA ILE A 148 26.03 28.17 10.20
C ILE A 148 26.53 27.19 9.15
N GLN A 149 27.82 26.86 9.23
CA GLN A 149 28.36 25.70 8.56
C GLN A 149 27.69 24.50 9.22
N ILE A 150 26.54 24.08 8.71
CA ILE A 150 26.01 22.76 8.99
C ILE A 150 26.97 21.83 8.26
N PRO A 151 27.86 21.10 8.96
CA PRO A 151 28.73 20.15 8.29
C PRO A 151 27.83 19.16 7.55
N ARG A 152 28.17 18.82 6.31
CA ARG A 152 27.51 17.74 5.57
C ARG A 152 27.72 16.42 6.31
N MET A 153 26.91 16.14 7.32
CA MET A 153 26.94 14.91 8.10
C MET A 153 26.34 13.73 7.33
N ASP A 154 25.64 13.99 6.21
CA ASP A 154 24.94 13.04 5.33
C ASP A 154 25.84 11.95 4.74
N LEU A 155 27.12 12.27 4.48
CA LEU A 155 28.13 11.33 3.98
C LEU A 155 28.69 10.38 5.06
N SER A 156 28.48 10.66 6.35
CA SER A 156 28.97 9.84 7.46
C SER A 156 27.87 9.16 8.29
N VAL A 157 26.59 9.42 8.01
CA VAL A 157 25.48 8.75 8.73
C VAL A 157 25.41 7.29 8.29
N PRO A 158 25.53 6.31 9.21
CA PRO A 158 25.34 4.90 8.91
C PRO A 158 23.97 4.64 8.29
N GLU A 159 23.87 3.66 7.39
CA GLU A 159 22.62 3.33 6.70
C GLU A 159 21.48 2.98 7.68
N SER A 160 21.80 2.31 8.79
CA SER A 160 20.83 1.97 9.84
C SER A 160 20.22 3.22 10.49
N GLU A 161 21.03 4.23 10.76
CA GLU A 161 20.58 5.49 11.35
C GLU A 161 19.77 6.30 10.33
N ARG A 162 20.22 6.34 9.07
CA ARG A 162 19.47 6.96 7.97
C ARG A 162 18.09 6.32 7.82
N ARG A 163 18.02 4.99 7.80
CA ARG A 163 16.77 4.22 7.74
C ARG A 163 15.85 4.55 8.90
N SER A 164 16.37 4.57 10.13
CA SER A 164 15.57 4.90 11.33
C SER A 164 15.00 6.32 11.26
N ARG A 165 15.82 7.31 10.90
CA ARG A 165 15.38 8.71 10.76
C ARG A 165 14.32 8.88 9.68
N LEU A 166 14.51 8.26 8.51
CA LEU A 166 13.54 8.28 7.42
C LEU A 166 12.23 7.61 7.83
N THR A 167 12.30 6.45 8.48
CA THR A 167 11.12 5.69 8.95
C THR A 167 10.34 6.47 9.99
N ASN A 168 11.01 7.03 11.00
CA ASN A 168 10.36 7.84 12.03
C ASN A 168 9.67 9.06 11.43
N ARG A 169 10.34 9.75 10.50
CA ARG A 169 9.75 10.91 9.82
C ARG A 169 8.54 10.51 8.98
N PHE A 170 8.65 9.42 8.23
CA PHE A 170 7.57 8.88 7.41
C PHE A 170 6.35 8.51 8.27
N ILE A 171 6.55 7.80 9.38
CA ILE A 171 5.48 7.41 10.31
C ILE A 171 4.81 8.64 10.92
N GLN A 172 5.56 9.68 11.29
CA GLN A 172 5.00 10.93 11.81
C GLN A 172 4.12 11.64 10.77
N ASP A 173 4.63 11.82 9.56
CA ASP A 173 3.88 12.47 8.48
C ASP A 173 2.63 11.64 8.10
N LEU A 174 2.75 10.31 8.07
CA LEU A 174 1.62 9.40 7.83
C LEU A 174 0.59 9.46 8.97
N ALA A 175 1.00 9.49 10.24
CA ALA A 175 0.08 9.61 11.37
C ALA A 175 -0.74 10.91 11.33
N LEU A 176 -0.10 12.03 10.94
CA LEU A 176 -0.79 13.32 10.77
C LEU A 176 -1.85 13.25 9.66
N PHE A 177 -1.55 12.56 8.56
CA PHE A 177 -2.54 12.30 7.50
C PHE A 177 -3.71 11.44 8.01
N LEU A 178 -3.40 10.33 8.67
CA LEU A 178 -4.37 9.34 9.15
C LEU A 178 -5.35 9.88 10.21
N ALA A 179 -4.95 10.93 10.93
CA ALA A 179 -5.83 11.64 11.86
C ALA A 179 -7.08 12.22 11.18
N ASN A 180 -7.04 12.45 9.86
CA ASN A 180 -8.13 13.05 9.10
C ASN A 180 -8.78 12.07 8.11
N GLU A 181 -7.99 11.20 7.48
CA GLU A 181 -8.46 10.32 6.39
C GLU A 181 -8.02 8.86 6.58
N PRO A 182 -8.92 7.88 6.35
CA PRO A 182 -8.55 6.47 6.39
C PRO A 182 -7.71 6.06 5.18
N LEU A 183 -6.76 5.15 5.40
CA LEU A 183 -5.91 4.58 4.34
C LEU A 183 -5.97 3.05 4.31
N VAL A 184 -6.07 2.47 3.12
CA VAL A 184 -5.89 1.03 2.90
C VAL A 184 -4.64 0.80 2.05
N VAL A 185 -3.66 0.07 2.60
CA VAL A 185 -2.41 -0.24 1.92
C VAL A 185 -2.40 -1.70 1.48
N PHE A 186 -2.22 -1.93 0.18
CA PHE A 186 -2.14 -3.25 -0.43
C PHE A 186 -0.69 -3.59 -0.77
N PHE A 187 -0.21 -4.71 -0.24
CA PHE A 187 1.06 -5.32 -0.57
C PHE A 187 0.79 -6.62 -1.35
N ASP A 188 1.09 -6.64 -2.66
CA ASP A 188 0.91 -7.82 -3.53
C ASP A 188 2.24 -8.47 -3.91
N ALA A 189 2.24 -9.79 -4.06
CA ALA A 189 3.43 -10.61 -4.29
C ALA A 189 4.50 -10.45 -3.21
N VAL A 190 4.08 -10.47 -1.94
CA VAL A 190 4.97 -10.26 -0.78
C VAL A 190 6.12 -11.28 -0.71
N GLU A 191 5.98 -12.47 -1.30
CA GLU A 191 7.06 -13.46 -1.38
C GLU A 191 8.29 -12.99 -2.18
N LYS A 192 8.16 -11.94 -3.00
CA LYS A 192 9.23 -11.39 -3.83
C LYS A 192 10.00 -10.25 -3.13
N MET A 193 9.60 -9.87 -1.92
CA MET A 193 10.28 -8.80 -1.20
C MET A 193 11.65 -9.24 -0.69
N SER A 194 12.57 -8.29 -0.51
CA SER A 194 13.84 -8.56 0.16
C SER A 194 13.63 -8.78 1.65
N GLN A 195 14.49 -9.58 2.28
CA GLN A 195 14.42 -9.87 3.72
C GLN A 195 14.51 -8.59 4.57
N ASP A 196 15.33 -7.62 4.15
CA ASP A 196 15.44 -6.33 4.86
C ASP A 196 14.15 -5.51 4.80
N THR A 197 13.43 -5.55 3.66
CA THR A 197 12.14 -4.87 3.51
C THR A 197 11.05 -5.59 4.27
N GLU A 198 11.06 -6.94 4.27
CA GLU A 198 10.16 -7.76 5.10
C GLU A 198 10.30 -7.39 6.57
N LYS A 199 11.54 -7.38 7.05
CA LYS A 199 11.85 -7.03 8.43
C LYS A 199 11.37 -5.62 8.76
N TRP A 200 11.64 -4.63 7.90
CA TRP A 200 11.18 -3.26 8.11
C TRP A 200 9.65 -3.14 8.12
N ILE A 201 8.93 -3.83 7.22
CA ILE A 201 7.46 -3.81 7.21
C ILE A 201 6.92 -4.32 8.55
N TRP A 202 7.43 -5.44 9.04
CA TRP A 202 6.92 -6.05 10.28
C TRP A 202 7.37 -5.33 11.54
N ASP A 203 8.66 -5.02 11.66
CA ASP A 203 9.28 -4.52 12.90
C ASP A 203 9.09 -3.02 13.09
N GLU A 204 8.80 -2.26 12.03
CA GLU A 204 8.67 -0.80 12.10
C GLU A 204 7.26 -0.35 11.69
N LEU A 205 6.84 -0.64 10.44
CA LEU A 205 5.60 -0.10 9.90
C LEU A 205 4.35 -0.71 10.54
N LEU A 206 4.25 -2.04 10.55
CA LEU A 206 3.14 -2.74 11.17
C LEU A 206 3.22 -2.63 12.69
N ASP A 207 4.42 -2.61 13.27
CA ASP A 207 4.61 -2.42 14.71
C ASP A 207 4.05 -1.08 15.18
N ALA A 208 4.19 -0.01 14.38
CA ALA A 208 3.58 1.28 14.65
C ALA A 208 2.04 1.23 14.66
N VAL A 209 1.41 0.36 13.85
CA VAL A 209 -0.04 0.11 13.93
C VAL A 209 -0.40 -0.62 15.22
N ARG A 210 0.35 -1.68 15.54
CA ARG A 210 0.15 -2.49 16.75
C ARG A 210 0.25 -1.65 18.02
N ASN A 211 1.21 -0.72 18.06
CA ASN A 211 1.46 0.17 19.19
C ASN A 211 0.51 1.38 19.21
N GLY A 212 -0.42 1.50 18.25
CA GLY A 212 -1.40 2.58 18.19
C GLY A 212 -0.85 3.94 17.74
N ILE A 213 0.37 3.98 17.20
CA ILE A 213 0.95 5.20 16.62
C ILE A 213 0.25 5.52 15.29
N LEU A 214 0.03 4.50 14.46
CA LEU A 214 -0.75 4.60 13.24
C LEU A 214 -2.14 4.03 13.48
N THR A 215 -3.12 4.92 13.64
CA THR A 215 -4.54 4.59 13.70
C THR A 215 -5.21 4.84 12.34
N ASN A 216 -6.42 4.34 12.12
CA ASN A 216 -7.18 4.59 10.88
C ASN A 216 -6.50 4.10 9.57
N ILE A 217 -5.60 3.13 9.68
CA ILE A 217 -4.93 2.49 8.55
C ILE A 217 -5.19 0.98 8.54
N LYS A 218 -5.39 0.42 7.35
CA LYS A 218 -5.55 -1.02 7.14
C LYS A 218 -4.49 -1.52 6.17
N PHE A 219 -4.01 -2.73 6.40
CA PHE A 219 -3.02 -3.39 5.57
C PHE A 219 -3.57 -4.70 5.02
N VAL A 220 -3.37 -4.93 3.73
CA VAL A 220 -3.67 -6.22 3.07
C VAL A 220 -2.39 -6.76 2.46
N LEU A 221 -1.87 -7.86 2.99
CA LEU A 221 -0.67 -8.52 2.49
C LEU A 221 -1.09 -9.76 1.70
N SER A 222 -0.61 -9.87 0.47
CA SER A 222 -0.90 -11.00 -0.39
C SER A 222 0.35 -11.69 -0.89
N GLY A 223 0.44 -12.99 -0.64
CA GLY A 223 1.54 -13.79 -1.16
C GLY A 223 1.33 -15.29 -1.05
N GLN A 224 2.41 -16.04 -1.22
CA GLN A 224 2.34 -17.51 -1.24
C GLN A 224 2.47 -18.13 0.15
N LYS A 225 3.23 -17.48 1.05
CA LYS A 225 3.49 -18.01 2.40
C LYS A 225 2.31 -17.74 3.33
N GLN A 226 2.00 -18.72 4.17
CA GLN A 226 1.09 -18.55 5.29
C GLN A 226 1.66 -17.50 6.27
N PRO A 227 0.81 -16.69 6.92
CA PRO A 227 1.26 -15.77 7.95
C PRO A 227 2.11 -16.45 9.04
N PRO A 228 3.08 -15.73 9.63
CA PRO A 228 3.87 -16.25 10.73
C PRO A 228 2.97 -16.63 11.91
N GLU A 229 3.26 -17.76 12.56
CA GLU A 229 2.47 -18.29 13.69
C GLU A 229 2.64 -17.49 15.00
N ASN A 230 3.28 -16.32 14.96
CA ASN A 230 3.51 -15.50 16.14
C ASN A 230 2.17 -15.12 16.81
N ARG A 231 1.98 -15.60 18.04
CA ARG A 231 0.75 -15.41 18.84
C ARG A 231 0.38 -13.94 18.99
N ASP A 232 1.37 -13.06 19.08
CA ASP A 232 1.15 -11.63 19.31
C ASP A 232 0.44 -10.95 18.14
N TRP A 233 0.66 -11.43 16.92
CA TRP A 233 0.04 -10.89 15.72
C TRP A 233 -1.33 -11.49 15.41
N GLN A 234 -1.64 -12.69 15.90
CA GLN A 234 -2.88 -13.40 15.57
C GLN A 234 -4.15 -12.62 15.98
N ILE A 235 -4.07 -11.82 17.04
CA ILE A 235 -5.20 -10.99 17.50
C ILE A 235 -5.50 -9.82 16.55
N PHE A 236 -4.48 -9.30 15.85
CA PHE A 236 -4.58 -8.17 14.92
C PHE A 236 -4.81 -8.60 13.47
N ILE A 237 -4.65 -9.89 13.16
CA ILE A 237 -4.71 -10.41 11.78
C ILE A 237 -6.08 -11.03 11.47
N THR A 238 -6.64 -10.64 10.33
CA THR A 238 -7.66 -11.38 9.58
C THR A 238 -6.99 -12.27 8.55
N GLN A 239 -7.31 -13.55 8.58
CA GLN A 239 -6.63 -14.57 7.81
C GLN A 239 -7.50 -15.09 6.67
N ALA A 240 -7.00 -15.08 5.44
CA ALA A 240 -7.70 -15.55 4.23
C ALA A 240 -6.82 -16.49 3.40
N GLY A 241 -6.89 -17.78 3.70
CA GLY A 241 -6.24 -18.83 2.92
C GLY A 241 -7.10 -19.25 1.72
N LEU A 242 -6.62 -18.96 0.51
CA LEU A 242 -7.29 -19.29 -0.73
C LEU A 242 -7.14 -20.78 -1.04
N LYS A 243 -8.28 -21.45 -1.17
CA LYS A 243 -8.35 -22.89 -1.48
C LYS A 243 -8.70 -23.12 -2.95
N PRO A 244 -8.34 -24.29 -3.51
CA PRO A 244 -8.84 -24.71 -4.82
C PRO A 244 -10.37 -24.65 -4.88
N LEU A 245 -10.89 -24.38 -6.07
CA LEU A 245 -12.32 -24.33 -6.36
C LEU A 245 -12.93 -25.73 -6.28
N GLY A 246 -14.06 -25.83 -5.60
CA GLY A 246 -14.87 -27.05 -5.57
C GLY A 246 -15.71 -27.23 -6.84
N PRO A 247 -16.35 -28.41 -6.99
CA PRO A 247 -17.23 -28.70 -8.13
C PRO A 247 -18.33 -27.65 -8.31
N ARG A 248 -18.94 -27.18 -7.21
CA ARG A 248 -20.01 -26.16 -7.24
C ARG A 248 -19.50 -24.81 -7.77
N ASP A 249 -18.27 -24.45 -7.42
CA ASP A 249 -17.66 -23.18 -7.81
C ASP A 249 -17.36 -23.17 -9.30
N ILE A 250 -16.79 -24.28 -9.80
CA ILE A 250 -16.50 -24.50 -11.23
C ILE A 250 -17.80 -24.51 -12.04
N MET A 251 -18.83 -25.19 -11.56
CA MET A 251 -20.13 -25.22 -12.21
C MET A 251 -20.75 -23.81 -12.32
N ASN A 252 -20.68 -23.02 -11.24
CA ASN A 252 -21.16 -21.63 -11.25
C ASN A 252 -20.34 -20.75 -12.21
N TYR A 253 -19.03 -20.95 -12.27
CA TYR A 253 -18.16 -20.27 -13.23
C TYR A 253 -18.54 -20.60 -14.68
N LEU A 254 -18.74 -21.89 -14.98
CA LEU A 254 -19.15 -22.37 -16.30
C LEU A 254 -20.52 -21.83 -16.71
N LYS A 255 -21.53 -21.81 -15.82
CA LYS A 255 -22.85 -21.22 -16.10
C LYS A 255 -22.76 -19.75 -16.50
N LYS A 256 -21.84 -18.98 -15.89
CA LYS A 256 -21.63 -17.57 -16.22
C LYS A 256 -20.92 -17.38 -17.56
N ARG A 257 -19.98 -18.26 -17.90
CA ARG A 257 -19.14 -18.14 -19.11
C ARG A 257 -19.78 -18.77 -20.34
N VAL A 258 -20.61 -19.80 -20.15
CA VAL A 258 -21.26 -20.55 -21.23
C VAL A 258 -22.73 -20.79 -20.86
N PRO A 259 -23.59 -19.75 -20.96
CA PRO A 259 -24.97 -19.81 -20.49
C PRO A 259 -25.83 -20.82 -21.27
N ASP A 260 -25.44 -21.17 -22.50
CA ASP A 260 -26.22 -22.04 -23.39
C ASP A 260 -25.96 -23.55 -23.18
N LEU A 261 -25.20 -23.94 -22.15
CA LEU A 261 -24.99 -25.35 -21.82
C LEU A 261 -26.21 -25.92 -21.08
N ASP A 262 -26.70 -27.08 -21.53
CA ASP A 262 -27.64 -27.87 -20.74
C ASP A 262 -26.99 -28.43 -19.46
N ASP A 263 -27.81 -28.81 -18.48
CA ASP A 263 -27.33 -29.27 -17.16
C ASP A 263 -26.48 -30.55 -17.24
N ALA A 264 -26.69 -31.43 -18.23
CA ALA A 264 -25.93 -32.67 -18.38
C ALA A 264 -24.50 -32.39 -18.87
N ASN A 265 -24.37 -31.58 -19.92
CA ASN A 265 -23.10 -31.13 -20.48
C ASN A 265 -22.33 -30.25 -19.49
N LEU A 266 -23.04 -29.41 -18.73
CA LEU A 266 -22.44 -28.62 -17.66
C LEU A 266 -21.82 -29.49 -16.56
N ASN A 267 -22.51 -30.54 -16.11
CA ASN A 267 -22.00 -31.46 -15.10
C ASN A 267 -20.78 -32.25 -15.60
N ASN A 268 -20.83 -32.73 -16.84
CA ASN A 268 -19.70 -33.41 -17.47
C ASN A 268 -18.47 -32.49 -17.60
N LEU A 269 -18.67 -31.28 -18.10
CA LEU A 269 -17.60 -30.29 -18.26
C LEU A 269 -17.03 -29.85 -16.91
N THR A 270 -17.87 -29.70 -15.88
CA THR A 270 -17.44 -29.42 -14.50
C THR A 270 -16.52 -30.52 -13.99
N THR A 271 -16.92 -31.79 -14.19
CA THR A 271 -16.17 -32.97 -13.72
C THR A 271 -14.83 -33.09 -14.45
N MET A 272 -14.82 -32.93 -15.77
CA MET A 272 -13.59 -32.92 -16.57
C MET A 272 -12.65 -31.78 -16.18
N THR A 273 -13.19 -30.56 -16.03
CA THR A 273 -12.40 -29.38 -15.65
C THR A 273 -11.80 -29.55 -14.27
N LEU A 274 -12.56 -30.05 -13.30
CA LEU A 274 -12.05 -30.33 -11.97
C LEU A 274 -10.94 -31.39 -11.98
N ALA A 275 -11.11 -32.47 -12.75
CA ALA A 275 -10.10 -33.51 -12.87
C ALA A 275 -8.80 -33.00 -13.51
N ALA A 276 -8.90 -32.17 -14.54
CA ALA A 276 -7.74 -31.63 -15.26
C ALA A 276 -7.00 -30.54 -14.47
N THR A 277 -7.72 -29.70 -13.74
CA THR A 277 -7.16 -28.50 -13.11
C THR A 277 -6.94 -28.64 -11.61
N LYS A 278 -7.50 -29.69 -11.00
CA LYS A 278 -7.57 -29.88 -9.54
C LYS A 278 -8.17 -28.67 -8.81
N GLY A 279 -9.02 -27.90 -9.49
CA GLY A 279 -9.66 -26.70 -8.94
C GLY A 279 -8.78 -25.46 -8.89
N ASN A 280 -7.59 -25.44 -9.52
CA ASN A 280 -6.79 -24.22 -9.61
C ASN A 280 -7.53 -23.16 -10.47
N PRO A 281 -7.92 -22.00 -9.92
CA PRO A 281 -8.71 -20.98 -10.65
C PRO A 281 -8.09 -20.53 -11.97
N ALA A 282 -6.77 -20.30 -12.03
CA ALA A 282 -6.11 -19.86 -13.25
C ALA A 282 -6.15 -20.95 -14.34
N MET A 283 -5.95 -22.22 -13.95
CA MET A 283 -6.06 -23.35 -14.88
C MET A 283 -7.51 -23.59 -15.32
N VAL A 284 -8.48 -23.42 -14.42
CA VAL A 284 -9.92 -23.48 -14.74
C VAL A 284 -10.26 -22.44 -15.80
N ALA A 285 -9.87 -21.18 -15.60
CA ALA A 285 -10.12 -20.12 -16.57
C ALA A 285 -9.48 -20.42 -17.94
N SER A 286 -8.20 -20.82 -17.95
CA SER A 286 -7.49 -21.19 -19.17
C SER A 286 -8.15 -22.37 -19.92
N THR A 287 -8.60 -23.40 -19.19
CA THR A 287 -9.28 -24.56 -19.77
C THR A 287 -10.61 -24.19 -20.40
N VAL A 288 -11.38 -23.30 -19.74
CA VAL A 288 -12.67 -22.82 -20.25
C VAL A 288 -12.48 -21.91 -21.46
N ASP A 289 -11.46 -21.05 -21.46
CA ASP A 289 -11.14 -20.21 -22.61
C ASP A 289 -10.74 -21.08 -23.83
N ALA A 290 -9.90 -22.10 -23.64
CA ALA A 290 -9.56 -23.05 -24.70
C ALA A 290 -10.79 -23.78 -25.26
N PHE A 291 -11.76 -24.15 -24.41
CA PHE A 291 -13.02 -24.74 -24.84
C PHE A 291 -13.87 -23.77 -25.68
N LEU A 292 -13.94 -22.50 -25.29
CA LEU A 292 -14.66 -21.46 -26.03
C LEU A 292 -14.02 -21.17 -27.39
N ASP A 293 -12.69 -21.16 -27.46
CA ASP A 293 -11.95 -20.97 -28.72
C ASP A 293 -12.20 -22.13 -29.70
N LEU A 294 -12.25 -23.37 -29.19
CA LEU A 294 -12.61 -24.55 -30.00
C LEU A 294 -14.06 -24.49 -30.49
N LYS A 295 -15.00 -24.11 -29.61
CA LYS A 295 -16.42 -23.99 -29.97
C LYS A 295 -16.62 -22.93 -31.04
N SER A 296 -15.94 -21.78 -30.94
CA SER A 296 -16.03 -20.72 -31.96
C SER A 296 -15.42 -21.17 -33.29
N SER A 297 -14.28 -21.86 -33.26
CA SER A 297 -13.63 -22.39 -34.48
C SER A 297 -14.47 -23.44 -35.22
N GLN A 298 -15.24 -24.26 -34.49
CA GLN A 298 -16.15 -25.25 -35.09
C GLN A 298 -17.38 -24.61 -35.74
N VAL A 299 -17.82 -23.45 -35.26
CA VAL A 299 -18.97 -22.70 -35.83
C VAL A 299 -18.60 -22.00 -37.14
N TYR A 300 -17.32 -21.67 -37.37
CA TYR A 300 -16.84 -21.08 -38.64
C TYR A 300 -16.38 -22.12 -39.67
N ALA A 301 -16.34 -23.40 -39.31
CA ALA A 301 -15.89 -24.49 -40.18
C ALA A 301 -17.04 -25.35 -40.75
N GLY A 302 -18.29 -25.03 -40.42
CA GLY A 302 -19.51 -25.68 -40.95
C GLY A 302 -20.41 -24.66 -41.64
#